data_AF-A0A7L4CS99-F1
#
_entry.id   AF-A0A7L4CS99-F1
#
_cell.length_a   1.000
_cell.length_b   1.000
_cell.length_c   1.000
_cell.angle_alpha   90.00
_cell.angle_beta   90.00
_cell.angle_gamma   90.00
#
_symmetry.space_group_name_H-M   'P 1'
#
loop_
_entity.id
_entity.type
_entity.pdbx_description
1 polymer ?
#
loop_
_entity_poly.entity_id
_entity_poly.type
_entity_poly.pdbx_seq_one_letter_code
_entity_poly.pdbx_strand_id
1 'polypeptide(L)'
;SSDVYQNVRQKLVAEMKAENIKQFLRSFTKLPHLAGTEQNLLLAKQIQGQWKEFGLDSAELVHYDVLLSYPNEKQPNYISVIDNQGNEVI
;
A
#
# COMPACT_ATOMS: atom_id res chain seq x y z
N SER A 1 -11.78 -37.61 5.46
CA SER A 1 -12.25 -36.26 5.07
C SER A 1 -11.65 -35.20 5.99
N SER A 2 -11.92 -35.22 7.31
CA SER A 2 -11.31 -34.32 8.31
C SER A 2 -9.77 -34.28 8.28
N ASP A 3 -9.11 -35.44 8.18
CA ASP A 3 -7.64 -35.53 8.25
C ASP A 3 -6.93 -34.85 7.08
N VAL A 4 -7.57 -34.83 5.90
CA VAL A 4 -7.02 -34.14 4.72
C VAL A 4 -7.00 -32.63 4.94
N TYR A 5 -8.09 -32.07 5.49
CA TYR A 5 -8.15 -30.64 5.81
C TYR A 5 -7.17 -30.25 6.91
N GLN A 6 -6.98 -31.10 7.92
CA GLN A 6 -5.96 -30.86 8.95
C GLN A 6 -4.55 -30.88 8.36
N ASN A 7 -4.25 -31.80 7.44
CA ASN A 7 -2.96 -31.88 6.76
C ASN A 7 -2.68 -30.64 5.89
N VAL A 8 -3.67 -30.18 5.12
CA VAL A 8 -3.55 -28.97 4.29
C VAL A 8 -3.34 -27.73 5.15
N ARG A 9 -4.11 -27.58 6.24
CA ARG A 9 -3.95 -26.45 7.17
C ARG A 9 -2.55 -26.40 7.77
N GLN A 10 -2.02 -27.54 8.22
CA GLN A 10 -0.69 -27.62 8.81
C GLN A 10 0.40 -27.24 7.80
N LYS A 11 0.30 -27.77 6.57
CA LYS A 11 1.22 -27.41 5.47
C LYS A 11 1.17 -25.92 5.17
N LEU A 12 -0.03 -25.35 5.02
CA LEU A 12 -0.19 -23.92 4.74
C LEU A 12 0.49 -23.04 5.80
N VAL A 13 0.23 -23.31 7.09
CA VAL A 13 0.86 -22.55 8.18
C VAL A 13 2.37 -22.76 8.22
N ALA A 14 2.84 -23.98 7.97
CA ALA A 14 4.26 -24.28 7.95
C ALA A 14 5.01 -23.58 6.81
N GLU A 15 4.38 -23.36 5.65
CA GLU A 15 5.01 -22.66 4.53
C GLU A 15 5.11 -21.14 4.70
N MET A 16 4.34 -20.55 5.61
CA MET A 16 4.44 -19.11 5.91
C MET A 16 5.73 -18.80 6.68
N LYS A 17 6.74 -18.22 5.99
CA LYS A 17 8.04 -17.87 6.60
C LYS A 17 8.13 -16.39 6.95
N ALA A 18 8.59 -16.08 8.16
CA ALA A 18 8.77 -14.70 8.63
C ALA A 18 9.74 -13.88 7.76
N GLU A 19 10.79 -14.50 7.22
CA GLU A 19 11.76 -13.80 6.36
C GLU A 19 11.12 -13.35 5.04
N ASN A 20 10.18 -14.11 4.48
CA ASN A 20 9.45 -13.70 3.28
C ASN A 20 8.59 -12.46 3.57
N ILE A 21 7.89 -12.44 4.73
CA ILE A 21 7.09 -11.29 5.17
C ILE A 21 7.97 -10.04 5.31
N LYS A 22 9.14 -10.18 5.94
CA LYS A 22 10.13 -9.09 6.08
C LYS A 22 10.61 -8.57 4.73
N GLN A 23 10.88 -9.45 3.77
CA GLN A 23 11.30 -9.06 2.41
C GLN A 23 10.19 -8.32 1.65
N PHE A 24 8.94 -8.82 1.70
CA PHE A 24 7.80 -8.13 1.09
C PHE A 24 7.59 -6.75 1.71
N LEU A 25 7.60 -6.66 3.04
CA LEU A 25 7.48 -5.38 3.74
C LEU A 25 8.57 -4.41 3.29
N ARG A 26 9.84 -4.84 3.32
CA ARG A 26 10.97 -4.00 2.89
C ARG A 26 10.86 -3.57 1.43
N SER A 27 10.29 -4.40 0.56
CA SER A 27 10.08 -4.08 -0.86
C SER A 27 8.99 -3.03 -1.05
N PHE A 28 7.85 -3.20 -0.37
CA PHE A 28 6.67 -2.35 -0.54
C PHE A 28 6.82 -0.96 0.12
N THR A 29 7.65 -0.83 1.15
CA THR A 29 7.85 0.45 1.86
C THR A 29 9.05 1.27 1.38
N LYS A 30 9.62 0.99 0.20
CA LYS A 30 10.80 1.74 -0.29
C LYS A 30 10.47 3.17 -0.70
N LEU A 31 9.26 3.40 -1.20
CA LEU A 31 8.81 4.68 -1.74
C LEU A 31 7.37 4.97 -1.27
N PRO A 32 6.99 6.24 -1.06
CA PRO A 32 5.60 6.61 -0.79
C PRO A 32 4.68 6.15 -1.92
N HIS A 33 3.57 5.50 -1.57
CA HIS A 33 2.61 4.94 -2.53
C HIS A 33 1.19 5.45 -2.21
N LEU A 34 1.04 6.77 -2.14
CA LEU A 34 -0.25 7.41 -1.86
C LEU A 34 -1.28 7.04 -2.94
N ALA A 35 -2.54 6.86 -2.55
CA ALA A 35 -3.62 6.55 -3.50
C ALA A 35 -3.64 7.57 -4.65
N GLY A 36 -3.93 7.14 -5.87
CA GLY A 36 -3.96 7.98 -7.08
C GLY A 36 -2.59 8.40 -7.64
N THR A 37 -1.47 8.02 -7.01
CA THR A 37 -0.12 8.35 -7.50
C THR A 37 0.47 7.26 -8.41
N GLU A 38 1.43 7.63 -9.25
CA GLU A 38 2.15 6.71 -10.14
C GLU A 38 2.81 5.55 -9.38
N GLN A 39 3.46 5.85 -8.25
CA GLN A 39 4.14 4.82 -7.46
C GLN A 39 3.17 3.76 -6.93
N ASN A 40 1.94 4.16 -6.57
CA ASN A 40 0.91 3.21 -6.14
C ASN A 40 0.42 2.33 -7.32
N LEU A 41 0.38 2.85 -8.55
CA LEU A 41 0.08 2.05 -9.74
C LEU A 41 1.19 1.03 -10.04
N LEU A 42 2.46 1.41 -9.88
CA LEU A 42 3.58 0.49 -10.04
C LEU A 42 3.52 -0.65 -9.02
N LEU A 43 3.19 -0.34 -7.76
CA LEU A 43 2.98 -1.35 -6.72
C LEU A 43 1.81 -2.28 -7.05
N ALA A 44 0.69 -1.75 -7.56
CA ALA A 44 -0.45 -2.57 -7.98
C ALA A 44 -0.08 -3.56 -9.09
N LYS A 45 0.68 -3.11 -10.10
CA LYS A 45 1.20 -3.99 -11.18
C LYS A 45 2.18 -5.03 -10.65
N GLN A 46 3.03 -4.67 -9.69
CA GLN A 46 3.94 -5.61 -9.05
C GLN A 46 3.17 -6.73 -8.33
N ILE A 47 2.15 -6.37 -7.53
CA ILE A 47 1.31 -7.35 -6.83
C ILE A 47 0.56 -8.25 -7.82
N GLN A 48 0.00 -7.67 -8.89
CA GLN A 48 -0.66 -8.43 -9.95
C GLN A 48 0.29 -9.48 -10.56
N GLY A 49 1.54 -9.11 -10.86
CA GLY A 49 2.56 -10.02 -11.36
C GLY A 49 2.88 -11.14 -10.37
N GLN A 50 3.15 -10.77 -9.11
CA GLN A 50 3.46 -11.73 -8.04
C GLN A 50 2.33 -12.75 -7.83
N TRP A 51 1.07 -12.31 -7.88
CA TRP A 51 -0.09 -13.19 -7.75
C TRP A 51 -0.19 -14.22 -8.89
N LYS A 52 0.10 -13.81 -10.12
CA LYS A 52 0.18 -14.74 -11.27
C LYS A 52 1.34 -15.72 -11.09
N GLU A 53 2.50 -15.25 -10.64
CA GLU A 53 3.67 -16.08 -10.37
C GLU A 53 3.43 -17.09 -9.24
N PHE A 54 2.66 -16.73 -8.22
CA PHE A 54 2.28 -17.65 -7.13
C PHE A 54 1.24 -18.71 -7.56
N GLY A 55 0.67 -18.58 -8.76
CA GLY A 55 -0.22 -19.57 -9.35
C GLY A 55 -1.71 -19.31 -9.13
N LEU A 56 -2.13 -18.07 -8.88
CA LEU A 56 -3.56 -17.73 -8.98
C LEU A 56 -4.01 -17.81 -10.45
N ASP A 57 -5.21 -18.38 -10.67
CA ASP A 57 -5.78 -18.55 -12.01
C ASP A 57 -5.97 -17.21 -12.74
N SER A 58 -6.27 -16.15 -11.99
CA SER A 58 -6.42 -14.79 -12.51
C SER A 58 -5.99 -13.73 -11.50
N ALA A 59 -5.51 -12.59 -12.02
CA ALA A 59 -5.23 -11.38 -11.26
C ALA A 59 -5.40 -10.17 -12.17
N GLU A 60 -6.35 -9.29 -11.84
CA GLU A 60 -6.77 -8.17 -12.68
C GLU A 60 -6.64 -6.84 -11.95
N LEU A 61 -6.40 -5.76 -12.71
CA LEU A 61 -6.43 -4.39 -12.20
C LEU A 61 -7.81 -3.81 -12.48
N VAL A 62 -8.59 -3.59 -11.43
CA VAL A 62 -9.91 -2.95 -11.52
C VAL A 62 -9.78 -1.50 -11.04
N HIS A 63 -10.13 -0.54 -11.89
CA HIS A 63 -9.95 0.89 -11.63
C HIS A 63 -11.30 1.61 -11.55
N TYR A 64 -11.31 2.73 -10.81
CA TYR A 64 -12.46 3.60 -10.64
C TYR A 64 -12.01 5.05 -10.60
N ASP A 65 -12.80 5.93 -11.21
CA ASP A 65 -12.65 7.37 -11.08
C ASP A 65 -13.36 7.83 -9.80
N VAL A 66 -12.58 8.17 -8.78
CA VAL A 66 -13.08 8.58 -7.46
C VAL A 66 -12.55 9.97 -7.11
N LEU A 67 -13.31 10.71 -6.31
CA LEU A 67 -12.87 12.01 -5.80
C LEU A 67 -11.78 11.81 -4.73
N LEU A 68 -10.56 12.30 -5.00
CA LEU A 68 -9.44 12.34 -4.06
C LEU A 68 -9.10 13.80 -3.70
N SER A 69 -8.30 13.98 -2.64
CA SER A 69 -7.92 15.30 -2.13
C SER A 69 -6.44 15.33 -1.76
N TYR A 70 -5.71 16.33 -2.25
CA TYR A 70 -4.28 16.53 -1.97
C TYR A 70 -4.00 18.01 -1.61
N PRO A 71 -2.93 18.28 -0.84
CA PRO A 71 -2.47 19.64 -0.63
C PRO A 71 -2.03 20.32 -1.93
N ASN A 72 -2.11 21.65 -1.97
CA ASN A 72 -1.53 22.44 -3.07
C ASN A 72 -0.02 22.58 -2.85
N GLU A 73 0.79 22.03 -3.76
CA GLU A 73 2.25 22.11 -3.66
C GLU A 73 2.80 23.55 -3.73
N LYS A 74 2.10 24.45 -4.43
CA LYS A 74 2.50 25.87 -4.55
C LYS A 74 2.03 26.72 -3.38
N GLN A 75 1.10 26.23 -2.57
CA GLN A 75 0.57 26.92 -1.40
C GLN A 75 0.43 25.92 -0.24
N PRO A 76 1.56 25.58 0.43
CA PRO A 76 1.54 24.65 1.54
C PRO A 76 0.65 25.13 2.68
N ASN A 77 0.00 24.18 3.34
CA ASN A 77 -0.78 24.48 4.54
C ASN A 77 0.17 24.83 5.69
N TYR A 78 -0.14 25.89 6.43
CA TYR A 78 0.59 26.28 7.63
C TYR A 78 -0.38 26.87 8.67
N ILE A 79 0.09 26.99 9.92
CA ILE A 79 -0.62 27.63 11.02
C ILE A 79 0.31 28.71 11.58
N SER A 80 -0.22 29.90 11.85
CA SER A 80 0.50 30.99 12.50
C SER A 80 -0.29 31.60 13.66
N VAL A 81 0.42 32.23 14.58
CA VAL A 81 -0.18 33.09 15.62
C VAL A 81 -0.10 34.52 15.12
N ILE A 82 -1.19 35.26 15.27
CA ILE A 82 -1.31 36.65 14.83
C ILE A 82 -1.53 37.57 16.03
N ASP A 83 -0.88 38.74 16.03
CA ASP A 83 -1.11 39.79 17.01
C ASP A 83 -2.43 40.55 16.72
N ASN A 84 -2.75 41.54 17.56
CA ASN A 84 -3.93 42.38 17.38
C ASN A 84 -3.86 43.33 16.16
N GLN A 85 -2.70 43.43 15.51
CA GLN A 85 -2.46 44.21 14.29
C GLN A 85 -2.50 43.34 13.03
N GLY A 86 -2.67 42.03 13.17
CA GLY A 86 -2.70 41.06 12.07
C GLY A 86 -1.31 40.66 11.57
N ASN A 87 -0.25 40.99 12.30
CA ASN A 87 1.10 40.55 11.97
C ASN A 87 1.35 39.16 12.57
N GLU A 88 2.09 38.34 11.84
CA GLU A 88 2.55 37.07 12.38
C GLU A 88 3.53 37.30 13.53
N VAL A 89 3.27 36.63 14.65
CA VAL A 89 4.19 36.58 15.79
C VAL A 89 5.28 35.58 15.44
N ILE A 90 6.47 36.09 15.11
CA ILE A 90 7.67 35.30 14.78
C ILE A 90 8.31 34.76 16.06
#